data_AF-A0AAD7CRA0-F1
#
_entry.id   AF-A0AAD7CRA0-F1
#
_cell.length_a   1.000
_cell.length_b   1.000
_cell.length_c   1.000
_cell.angle_alpha   90.00
_cell.angle_beta   90.00
_cell.angle_gamma   90.00
#
_symmetry.space_group_name_H-M   'P 1'
#
loop_
_entity.id
_entity.type
_entity.pdbx_description
1 polymer ?
#
loop_
_entity_poly.entity_id
_entity_poly.type
_entity_poly.pdbx_seq_one_letter_code
_entity_poly.pdbx_strand_id
1 'polypeptide(L)'
;MSQLLDVILGITPVPGLSAAFSLLKITVSSVQQAREGKRQLGALAYAVAQLLDTLNTEFRASRLVQSASVKPLQDLHSLLEDIQCFIREEEERPFLRALFGQDSRISDIEAFYRRIGIVANEFQISALLNIQRMLSNDERARSQDLEGVQARLRIMELNQMQLWRTVGSFVVNPSLAKYVLPYLKV
;
A
#
# COMPACT_ATOMS: atom_id res chain seq x y z
N MET A 1 -7.64 -3.52 -11.32
CA MET A 1 -7.13 -2.39 -10.53
C MET A 1 -6.56 -1.27 -11.40
N SER A 2 -5.81 -1.53 -12.48
CA SER A 2 -5.19 -0.43 -13.28
C SER A 2 -6.20 0.47 -13.99
N GLN A 3 -7.19 -0.06 -14.72
CA GLN A 3 -8.07 0.76 -15.58
C GLN A 3 -8.79 1.91 -14.87
N LEU A 4 -9.25 1.72 -13.63
CA LEU A 4 -10.00 2.75 -12.90
C LEU A 4 -9.07 3.78 -12.24
N LEU A 5 -7.87 3.36 -11.80
CA LEU A 5 -6.83 4.29 -11.36
C LEU A 5 -6.35 5.13 -12.54
N ASP A 6 -6.09 4.51 -13.69
CA ASP A 6 -5.66 5.20 -14.91
C ASP A 6 -6.68 6.26 -15.35
N VAL A 7 -7.98 5.96 -15.23
CA VAL A 7 -9.07 6.93 -15.48
C VAL A 7 -9.03 8.08 -14.46
N ILE A 8 -8.91 7.80 -13.17
CA ILE A 8 -8.91 8.83 -12.11
C ILE A 8 -7.67 9.73 -12.20
N LEU A 9 -6.52 9.16 -12.58
CA LEU A 9 -5.29 9.93 -12.78
C LEU A 9 -5.35 10.89 -13.97
N GLY A 10 -6.25 10.62 -14.93
CA GLY A 10 -6.53 11.46 -16.10
C GLY A 10 -7.58 12.56 -15.87
N ILE A 11 -8.27 12.58 -14.72
CA ILE A 11 -9.28 13.59 -14.42
C ILE A 11 -8.62 14.96 -14.21
N THR A 12 -9.22 16.01 -14.76
CA THR A 12 -8.87 17.40 -14.41
C THR A 12 -9.58 17.77 -13.09
N PRO A 13 -8.87 17.89 -11.96
CA PRO A 13 -9.51 18.16 -10.68
C PRO A 13 -10.10 19.56 -10.64
N VAL A 14 -11.16 19.76 -9.86
CA VAL A 14 -11.60 21.11 -9.48
C VAL A 14 -10.48 21.84 -8.73
N PRO A 15 -10.37 23.18 -8.83
CA PRO A 15 -9.23 23.92 -8.27
C PRO A 15 -8.93 23.61 -6.79
N GLY A 16 -9.96 23.40 -5.96
CA GLY A 16 -9.81 23.07 -4.55
C GLY A 16 -9.25 21.67 -4.24
N LEU A 17 -9.26 20.74 -5.21
CA LEU A 17 -8.79 19.35 -5.04
C LEU A 17 -7.49 19.05 -5.80
N SER A 18 -6.91 20.02 -6.49
CA SER A 18 -5.70 19.80 -7.31
C SER A 18 -4.53 19.23 -6.51
N ALA A 19 -4.32 19.74 -5.28
CA ALA A 19 -3.28 19.24 -4.38
C ALA A 19 -3.54 17.77 -3.98
N ALA A 20 -4.78 17.44 -3.65
CA ALA A 20 -5.18 16.08 -3.29
C ALA A 20 -4.96 15.06 -4.43
N PHE A 21 -5.31 15.41 -5.66
CA PHE A 21 -5.04 14.57 -6.83
C PHE A 21 -3.54 14.44 -7.13
N SER A 22 -2.74 15.46 -6.82
CA SER A 22 -1.28 15.41 -6.96
C SER A 22 -0.68 14.43 -5.95
N LEU A 23 -1.15 14.44 -4.69
CA LEU A 23 -0.75 13.45 -3.68
C LEU A 23 -1.13 12.04 -4.12
N LEU A 24 -2.34 11.82 -4.65
CA LEU A 24 -2.74 10.50 -5.16
C LEU A 24 -1.80 9.98 -6.26
N LYS A 25 -1.36 10.84 -7.20
CA LYS A 25 -0.41 10.47 -8.25
C LYS A 25 0.91 9.96 -7.67
N ILE A 26 1.44 10.67 -6.68
CA ILE A 26 2.67 10.30 -5.97
C ILE A 26 2.44 8.97 -5.25
N THR A 27 1.34 8.85 -4.50
CA THR A 27 0.98 7.63 -3.77
C THR A 27 0.89 6.42 -4.68
N VAL A 28 0.21 6.52 -5.83
CA VAL A 28 0.12 5.41 -6.81
C VAL A 28 1.51 5.02 -7.32
N SER A 29 2.38 6.00 -7.56
CA SER A 29 3.75 5.75 -8.01
C SER A 29 4.58 5.02 -6.94
N SER A 30 4.44 5.38 -5.66
CA SER A 30 5.11 4.67 -4.55
C SER A 30 4.55 3.26 -4.34
N VAL A 31 3.23 3.05 -4.46
CA VAL A 31 2.64 1.71 -4.44
C VAL A 31 3.21 0.82 -5.55
N GLN A 32 3.45 1.37 -6.74
CA GLN A 32 4.05 0.60 -7.83
C GLN A 32 5.48 0.14 -7.51
N GLN A 33 6.22 0.91 -6.71
CA GLN A 33 7.60 0.64 -6.30
C GLN A 33 7.69 -0.26 -5.06
N ALA A 34 6.63 -0.35 -4.26
CA ALA A 34 6.57 -1.20 -3.07
C ALA A 34 6.86 -2.68 -3.39
N ARG A 35 7.78 -3.26 -2.62
CA ARG A 35 8.22 -4.65 -2.79
C ARG A 35 7.29 -5.65 -2.10
N GLU A 36 6.82 -5.29 -0.92
CA GLU A 36 5.93 -6.11 -0.09
C GLU A 36 4.58 -5.41 0.05
N GLY A 37 3.52 -6.19 0.24
CA GLY A 37 2.22 -5.61 0.56
C GLY A 37 1.57 -4.76 -0.54
N LYS A 38 2.09 -4.85 -1.76
CA LYS A 38 1.73 -3.99 -2.89
C LYS A 38 0.24 -4.01 -3.19
N ARG A 39 -0.44 -5.16 -3.05
CA ARG A 39 -1.87 -5.23 -3.35
C ARG A 39 -2.68 -4.50 -2.29
N GLN A 40 -2.36 -4.69 -1.01
CA GLN A 40 -3.07 -4.03 0.08
C GLN A 40 -2.82 -2.50 0.06
N LEU A 41 -1.59 -2.05 -0.19
CA LEU A 41 -1.31 -0.63 -0.41
C LEU A 41 -2.05 -0.09 -1.65
N GLY A 42 -2.17 -0.91 -2.70
CA GLY A 42 -2.99 -0.60 -3.88
C GLY A 42 -4.48 -0.50 -3.59
N ALA A 43 -5.01 -1.34 -2.70
CA ALA A 43 -6.41 -1.26 -2.26
C ALA A 43 -6.68 0.03 -1.48
N LEU A 44 -5.72 0.47 -0.65
CA LEU A 44 -5.79 1.75 0.05
C LEU A 44 -5.74 2.93 -0.93
N ALA A 45 -4.78 2.94 -1.86
CA ALA A 45 -4.70 3.96 -2.90
C ALA A 45 -5.98 4.02 -3.77
N TYR A 46 -6.58 2.86 -4.04
CA TYR A 46 -7.87 2.78 -4.74
C TYR A 46 -9.02 3.38 -3.94
N ALA A 47 -9.08 3.13 -2.64
CA ALA A 47 -10.10 3.73 -1.78
C ALA A 47 -9.99 5.25 -1.74
N VAL A 48 -8.76 5.79 -1.64
CA VAL A 48 -8.48 7.22 -1.76
C VAL A 48 -8.92 7.76 -3.12
N ALA A 49 -8.62 7.06 -4.21
CA ALA A 49 -9.02 7.46 -5.55
C ALA A 49 -10.56 7.57 -5.67
N GLN A 50 -11.30 6.60 -5.15
CA GLN A 50 -12.77 6.65 -5.12
C GLN A 50 -13.33 7.80 -4.28
N LEU A 51 -12.70 8.11 -3.14
CA LEU A 51 -13.05 9.28 -2.33
C LEU A 51 -12.89 10.57 -3.16
N LEU A 52 -11.73 10.75 -3.79
CA LEU A 52 -11.42 11.96 -4.57
C LEU A 52 -12.28 12.10 -5.84
N ASP A 53 -12.59 11.01 -6.52
CA ASP A 53 -13.46 11.00 -7.69
C ASP A 53 -14.90 11.40 -7.32
N THR A 54 -15.43 10.81 -6.23
CA THR A 54 -16.74 11.17 -5.69
C THR A 54 -16.78 12.65 -5.30
N LEU A 55 -15.78 13.13 -4.56
CA LEU A 55 -15.69 14.54 -4.19
C LEU A 55 -15.65 15.46 -5.41
N ASN A 56 -14.78 15.16 -6.38
CA ASN A 56 -14.65 15.97 -7.59
C ASN A 56 -15.96 16.02 -8.39
N THR A 57 -16.70 14.91 -8.45
CA THR A 57 -18.01 14.84 -9.09
C THR A 57 -19.05 15.69 -8.37
N GLU A 58 -19.14 15.57 -7.05
CA GLU A 58 -20.11 16.32 -6.24
C GLU A 58 -19.81 17.83 -6.17
N PHE A 59 -18.51 18.21 -6.17
CA PHE A 59 -18.09 19.61 -6.31
C PHE A 59 -18.47 20.18 -7.68
N ARG A 60 -18.25 19.44 -8.77
CA ARG A 60 -18.63 19.85 -10.13
C ARG A 60 -20.14 19.96 -10.30
N ALA A 61 -20.90 19.11 -9.61
CA ALA A 61 -22.36 19.15 -9.61
C ALA A 61 -22.94 20.26 -8.72
N SER A 62 -22.09 21.03 -8.01
CA SER A 62 -22.50 22.04 -7.03
C SER A 62 -23.43 21.49 -5.93
N ARG A 63 -23.36 20.17 -5.67
CA ARG A 63 -24.17 19.47 -4.67
C ARG A 63 -23.54 19.50 -3.29
N LEU A 64 -22.21 19.62 -3.25
CA LEU A 64 -21.51 20.08 -2.06
C LEU A 64 -21.87 21.56 -1.88
N VAL A 65 -22.86 21.80 -1.03
CA VAL A 65 -23.21 23.13 -0.53
C VAL A 65 -21.92 23.80 -0.03
N GLN A 66 -21.87 25.12 0.01
CA GLN A 66 -20.76 25.97 0.51
C GLN A 66 -20.27 25.65 1.95
N SER A 67 -20.64 24.49 2.53
CA SER A 67 -20.08 23.85 3.71
C SER A 67 -18.77 23.10 3.46
N ALA A 68 -18.12 23.24 2.30
CA ALA A 68 -16.67 23.04 2.18
C ALA A 68 -15.96 24.12 3.02
N SER A 69 -16.18 24.05 4.34
CA SER A 69 -15.41 24.78 5.31
C SER A 69 -13.95 24.41 5.13
N VAL A 70 -13.06 25.33 5.46
CA VAL A 70 -11.61 25.13 5.36
C VAL A 70 -11.18 23.84 6.06
N LYS A 71 -11.91 23.43 7.11
CA LYS A 71 -11.61 22.29 7.96
C LYS A 71 -11.70 20.91 7.26
N PRO A 72 -12.84 20.45 6.67
CA PRO A 72 -12.88 19.18 5.93
C PRO A 72 -11.85 19.07 4.80
N LEU A 73 -11.51 20.19 4.14
CA LEU A 73 -10.44 20.21 3.14
C LEU A 73 -9.04 20.04 3.77
N GLN A 74 -8.79 20.66 4.93
CA GLN A 74 -7.56 20.45 5.72
C GLN A 74 -7.48 19.01 6.23
N ASP A 75 -8.57 18.46 6.75
CA ASP A 75 -8.64 17.10 7.28
C ASP A 75 -8.43 16.06 6.16
N LEU A 76 -9.01 16.29 4.98
CA LEU A 76 -8.71 15.52 3.76
C LEU A 76 -7.23 15.62 3.39
N HIS A 77 -6.66 16.82 3.38
CA HIS A 77 -5.27 17.00 2.99
C HIS A 77 -4.32 16.26 3.94
N SER A 78 -4.50 16.41 5.26
CA SER A 78 -3.73 15.69 6.28
C SER A 78 -3.87 14.18 6.14
N LEU A 79 -5.06 13.66 5.88
CA LEU A 79 -5.27 12.23 5.62
C LEU A 79 -4.43 11.74 4.44
N LEU A 80 -4.40 12.49 3.34
CA LEU A 80 -3.66 12.12 2.14
C LEU A 80 -2.15 12.19 2.36
N GLU A 81 -1.67 13.18 3.10
CA GLU A 81 -0.25 13.28 3.47
C GLU A 81 0.17 12.12 4.36
N ASP A 82 -0.63 11.77 5.37
CA ASP A 82 -0.32 10.64 6.26
C ASP A 82 -0.29 9.31 5.49
N ILE A 83 -1.26 9.09 4.59
CA ILE A 83 -1.28 7.89 3.73
C ILE A 83 -0.07 7.87 2.79
N GLN A 84 0.30 9.01 2.21
CA GLN A 84 1.46 9.11 1.33
C GLN A 84 2.76 8.84 2.08
N CYS A 85 2.90 9.39 3.28
CA CYS A 85 4.06 9.17 4.15
C CYS A 85 4.18 7.69 4.52
N PHE A 86 3.08 7.08 4.99
CA PHE A 86 3.01 5.66 5.31
C PHE A 86 3.39 4.77 4.12
N ILE A 87 2.82 5.02 2.93
CA ILE A 87 3.11 4.23 1.73
C ILE A 87 4.59 4.37 1.31
N ARG A 88 5.18 5.56 1.48
CA ARG A 88 6.60 5.79 1.20
C ARG A 88 7.51 5.05 2.19
N GLU A 89 7.14 5.01 3.47
CA GLU A 89 7.87 4.21 4.46
C GLU A 89 7.80 2.71 4.15
N GLU A 90 6.64 2.23 3.69
CA GLU A 90 6.46 0.84 3.26
C GLU A 90 7.20 0.51 1.96
N GLU A 91 7.41 1.49 1.07
CA GLU A 91 8.21 1.33 -0.15
C GLU A 91 9.66 0.91 0.14
N GLU A 92 10.28 1.55 1.12
CA GLU A 92 11.67 1.31 1.52
C GLU A 92 11.81 0.19 2.56
N ARG A 93 10.70 -0.37 3.05
CA ARG A 93 10.71 -1.33 4.15
C ARG A 93 11.37 -2.66 3.76
N PRO A 94 12.44 -3.09 4.45
CA PRO A 94 13.06 -4.39 4.20
C PRO A 94 12.10 -5.55 4.49
N PHE A 95 12.19 -6.62 3.72
CA PHE A 95 11.32 -7.82 3.83
C PHE A 95 11.15 -8.33 5.27
N LEU A 96 12.24 -8.46 6.03
CA LEU A 96 12.16 -8.96 7.42
C LEU A 96 11.38 -8.00 8.33
N ARG A 97 11.54 -6.69 8.17
CA ARG A 97 10.75 -5.72 8.93
C ARG A 97 9.27 -5.74 8.51
N ALA A 98 8.99 -5.94 7.22
CA ALA A 98 7.62 -6.11 6.74
C ALA A 98 6.97 -7.38 7.30
N LEU A 99 7.73 -8.46 7.43
CA LEU A 99 7.26 -9.74 7.97
C LEU A 99 6.90 -9.64 9.47
N PHE A 100 7.78 -9.04 10.27
CA PHE A 100 7.58 -8.93 11.72
C PHE A 100 6.68 -7.75 12.13
N GLY A 101 6.48 -6.77 11.24
CA GLY A 101 5.65 -5.58 11.48
C GLY A 101 4.22 -5.67 10.96
N GLN A 102 3.76 -6.87 10.59
CA GLN A 102 2.49 -7.05 9.88
C GLN A 102 1.26 -6.56 10.68
N ASP A 103 1.21 -6.82 11.98
CA ASP A 103 0.07 -6.41 12.82
C ASP A 103 -0.05 -4.89 12.95
N SER A 104 1.08 -4.20 13.11
CA SER A 104 1.13 -2.73 13.11
C SER A 104 0.60 -2.18 11.79
N ARG A 105 1.11 -2.73 10.67
CA ARG A 105 0.73 -2.30 9.33
C ARG A 105 -0.78 -2.48 9.08
N ILE A 106 -1.35 -3.60 9.53
CA ILE A 106 -2.80 -3.86 9.42
C ILE A 106 -3.58 -2.82 10.23
N SER A 107 -3.18 -2.57 11.47
CA SER A 107 -3.82 -1.57 12.34
C SER A 107 -3.78 -0.16 11.72
N ASP A 108 -2.65 0.23 11.13
CA ASP A 108 -2.48 1.53 10.47
C ASP A 108 -3.41 1.65 9.24
N ILE A 109 -3.48 0.61 8.40
CA ILE A 109 -4.37 0.58 7.23
C ILE A 109 -5.84 0.64 7.64
N GLU A 110 -6.25 -0.11 8.66
CA GLU A 110 -7.62 -0.03 9.21
C GLU A 110 -7.94 1.36 9.76
N ALA A 111 -6.98 2.01 10.41
CA ALA A 111 -7.13 3.39 10.87
C ALA A 111 -7.34 4.36 9.70
N PHE A 112 -6.65 4.19 8.58
CA PHE A 112 -6.87 4.99 7.37
C PHE A 112 -8.27 4.77 6.79
N TYR A 113 -8.76 3.54 6.71
CA TYR A 113 -10.14 3.29 6.26
C TYR A 113 -11.18 3.95 7.17
N ARG A 114 -10.97 3.95 8.49
CA ARG A 114 -11.83 4.70 9.43
C ARG A 114 -11.79 6.20 9.15
N ARG A 115 -10.61 6.77 8.95
CA ARG A 115 -10.44 8.21 8.64
C ARG A 115 -11.06 8.60 7.29
N ILE A 116 -10.95 7.75 6.27
CA ILE A 116 -11.65 7.93 4.98
C ILE A 116 -13.16 8.04 5.22
N GLY A 117 -13.73 7.18 6.06
CA GLY A 117 -15.15 7.24 6.43
C GLY A 117 -15.54 8.52 7.16
N ILE A 118 -14.67 9.03 8.05
CA ILE A 118 -14.89 10.31 8.75
C ILE A 118 -14.91 11.46 7.76
N VAL A 119 -13.89 11.57 6.90
CA VAL A 119 -13.81 12.62 5.88
C VAL A 119 -15.01 12.54 4.93
N ALA A 120 -15.40 11.33 4.51
CA ALA A 120 -16.59 11.15 3.70
C ALA A 120 -17.89 11.65 4.37
N ASN A 121 -18.00 11.46 5.70
CA ASN A 121 -19.14 11.96 6.48
C ASN A 121 -19.13 13.50 6.57
N GLU A 122 -17.95 14.10 6.76
CA GLU A 122 -17.80 15.56 6.81
C GLU A 122 -18.21 16.25 5.51
N PHE A 123 -17.90 15.61 4.37
CA PHE A 123 -18.37 16.03 3.05
C PHE A 123 -19.80 15.56 2.72
N GLN A 124 -20.46 14.80 3.61
CA GLN A 124 -21.80 14.24 3.41
C GLN A 124 -21.92 13.31 2.19
N ILE A 125 -20.82 12.68 1.79
CA ILE A 125 -20.74 11.76 0.62
C ILE A 125 -20.67 10.28 1.02
N SER A 126 -20.77 9.94 2.30
CA SER A 126 -20.65 8.55 2.76
C SER A 126 -21.64 7.59 2.14
N ALA A 127 -22.85 8.07 1.81
CA ALA A 127 -23.85 7.24 1.11
C ALA A 127 -23.45 6.92 -0.35
N LEU A 128 -22.56 7.73 -0.93
CA LEU A 128 -22.05 7.55 -2.30
C LEU A 128 -20.81 6.64 -2.32
N LEU A 129 -20.13 6.49 -1.18
CA LEU A 129 -18.98 5.60 -1.04
C LEU A 129 -19.39 4.23 -0.54
N ASN A 130 -19.00 3.19 -1.28
CA ASN A 130 -19.19 1.82 -0.83
C ASN A 130 -18.02 1.37 0.07
N ILE A 131 -18.01 1.85 1.32
CA ILE A 131 -16.97 1.55 2.32
C ILE A 131 -16.86 0.04 2.57
N GLN A 132 -17.98 -0.68 2.59
CA GLN A 132 -17.97 -2.14 2.77
C GLN A 132 -17.24 -2.86 1.62
N ARG A 133 -17.45 -2.42 0.38
CA ARG A 133 -16.72 -2.94 -0.78
C ARG A 133 -15.24 -2.58 -0.71
N MET A 134 -14.89 -1.39 -0.24
CA MET A 134 -13.49 -1.00 -0.03
C MET A 134 -12.79 -1.92 0.97
N LEU A 135 -13.39 -2.16 2.14
CA LEU A 135 -12.86 -3.07 3.17
C LEU A 135 -12.76 -4.51 2.66
N SER A 136 -13.76 -4.98 1.92
CA SER A 136 -13.74 -6.32 1.31
C SER A 136 -12.61 -6.47 0.27
N ASN A 137 -12.30 -5.38 -0.45
CA ASN A 137 -11.19 -5.37 -1.39
C ASN A 137 -9.83 -5.36 -0.68
N ASP A 138 -9.71 -4.64 0.45
CA ASP A 138 -8.52 -4.68 1.30
C ASP A 138 -8.26 -6.08 1.83
N GLU A 139 -9.29 -6.74 2.39
CA GLU A 139 -9.20 -8.09 2.93
C GLU A 139 -8.72 -9.10 1.87
N ARG A 140 -9.26 -9.00 0.66
CA ARG A 140 -8.84 -9.82 -0.48
C ARG A 140 -7.39 -9.52 -0.85
N ALA A 141 -7.01 -8.25 -0.93
CA ALA A 141 -5.66 -7.84 -1.28
C ALA A 141 -4.63 -8.30 -0.25
N ARG A 142 -4.97 -8.19 1.04
CA ARG A 142 -4.20 -8.72 2.17
C ARG A 142 -3.98 -10.22 2.07
N SER A 143 -5.03 -10.98 1.78
CA SER A 143 -4.95 -12.44 1.61
C SER A 143 -3.97 -12.82 0.50
N GLN A 144 -4.02 -12.11 -0.64
CA GLN A 144 -3.13 -12.33 -1.77
C GLN A 144 -1.67 -11.94 -1.48
N ASP A 145 -1.45 -10.86 -0.72
CA ASP A 145 -0.11 -10.47 -0.29
C ASP A 145 0.49 -11.49 0.68
N LEU A 146 -0.31 -12.05 1.59
CA LEU A 146 0.11 -13.12 2.50
C LEU A 146 0.55 -14.38 1.75
N GLU A 147 -0.19 -14.78 0.70
CA GLU A 147 0.22 -15.89 -0.17
C GLU A 147 1.60 -15.65 -0.80
N GLY A 148 1.87 -14.41 -1.23
CA GLY A 148 3.16 -14.00 -1.77
C GLY A 148 4.30 -14.11 -0.76
N VAL A 149 4.06 -13.64 0.47
CA VAL A 149 5.01 -13.76 1.58
C VAL A 149 5.30 -15.22 1.91
N GLN A 150 4.26 -16.07 1.99
CA GLN A 150 4.41 -17.50 2.25
C GLN A 150 5.17 -18.23 1.15
N ALA A 151 4.97 -17.85 -0.12
CA ALA A 151 5.75 -18.40 -1.23
C ALA A 151 7.23 -18.03 -1.10
N ARG A 152 7.53 -16.80 -0.70
CA ARG A 152 8.90 -16.33 -0.49
C ARG A 152 9.59 -17.01 0.69
N LEU A 153 8.87 -17.24 1.78
CA LEU A 153 9.36 -18.01 2.93
C LEU A 153 9.73 -19.44 2.53
N ARG A 154 8.88 -20.13 1.77
CA ARG A 154 9.18 -21.48 1.26
C ARG A 154 10.45 -21.52 0.40
N ILE A 155 10.66 -20.51 -0.46
CA ILE A 155 11.90 -20.40 -1.24
C ILE A 155 13.11 -20.23 -0.32
N MET A 156 13.00 -19.41 0.73
CA MET A 156 14.08 -19.25 1.71
C MET A 156 14.40 -20.55 2.45
N GLU A 157 13.39 -21.31 2.86
CA GLU A 157 13.58 -22.63 3.51
C GLU A 157 14.28 -23.62 2.57
N LEU A 158 13.86 -23.69 1.30
CA LEU A 158 14.49 -24.53 0.29
C LEU A 158 15.95 -24.12 0.05
N ASN A 159 16.21 -22.83 -0.08
CA ASN A 159 17.57 -22.30 -0.24
C ASN A 159 18.44 -22.64 0.98
N GLN A 160 17.88 -22.56 2.19
CA GLN A 160 18.59 -22.93 3.41
C GLN A 160 18.91 -24.43 3.45
N MET A 161 17.98 -25.30 3.05
CA MET A 161 18.23 -26.74 2.93
C MET A 161 19.32 -27.06 1.91
N GLN A 162 19.33 -26.36 0.76
CA GLN A 162 20.37 -26.52 -0.25
C GLN A 162 21.74 -26.06 0.27
N LEU A 163 21.80 -24.94 0.99
CA LEU A 163 23.02 -24.48 1.64
C LEU A 163 23.53 -25.52 2.64
N TRP A 164 22.66 -26.07 3.48
CA TRP A 164 23.03 -27.14 4.41
C TRP A 164 23.54 -28.40 3.71
N ARG A 165 22.92 -28.83 2.61
CA ARG A 165 23.41 -29.97 1.81
C ARG A 165 24.79 -29.68 1.22
N THR A 166 24.98 -28.49 0.69
CA THR A 166 26.25 -28.09 0.06
C THR A 166 27.36 -27.99 1.12
N VAL A 167 27.12 -27.28 2.23
CA VAL A 167 28.04 -27.19 3.36
C VAL A 167 28.31 -28.57 3.98
N GLY A 168 27.29 -29.37 4.21
CA GLY A 168 27.43 -30.74 4.69
C GLY A 168 28.27 -31.62 3.75
N SER A 169 28.10 -31.49 2.44
CA SER A 169 28.91 -32.20 1.44
C SER A 169 30.39 -31.76 1.45
N PHE A 170 30.69 -30.50 1.80
CA PHE A 170 32.06 -30.03 1.98
C PHE A 170 32.71 -30.52 3.28
N VAL A 171 31.92 -30.70 4.35
CA VAL A 171 32.41 -31.31 5.61
C VAL A 171 32.74 -32.79 5.41
N VAL A 172 32.01 -33.49 4.55
CA VAL A 172 32.20 -34.92 4.26
C VAL A 172 33.32 -35.19 3.24
N ASN A 173 33.70 -34.21 2.40
CA ASN A 173 34.77 -34.35 1.41
C ASN A 173 35.82 -33.21 1.51
N PRO A 174 36.89 -33.39 2.32
CA PRO A 174 37.90 -32.38 2.60
C PRO A 174 38.64 -31.86 1.35
N SER A 175 38.65 -32.63 0.27
CA SER A 175 39.33 -32.30 -0.99
C SER A 175 38.69 -31.11 -1.72
N LEU A 176 37.42 -30.79 -1.42
CA LEU A 176 36.68 -29.68 -2.01
C LEU A 176 36.82 -28.36 -1.21
N ALA A 177 37.27 -28.42 0.04
CA ALA A 177 37.45 -27.25 0.90
C ALA A 177 38.44 -26.21 0.32
N LYS A 178 39.44 -26.68 -0.46
CA LYS A 178 40.45 -25.81 -1.09
C LYS A 178 39.89 -24.84 -2.14
N TYR A 179 38.69 -25.11 -2.67
CA TYR A 179 38.08 -24.29 -3.73
C TYR A 179 37.12 -23.21 -3.19
N VAL A 180 36.73 -23.28 -1.91
CA VAL A 180 35.74 -22.37 -1.30
C VAL A 180 36.36 -21.43 -0.27
N LEU A 181 37.47 -21.82 0.37
CA LEU A 181 38.21 -21.01 1.33
C LEU A 181 38.56 -19.56 0.88
N PRO A 182 38.81 -19.27 -0.42
CA PRO A 182 39.04 -17.89 -0.86
C PRO A 182 37.81 -16.97 -0.76
N TYR A 183 36.59 -17.54 -0.68
CA TYR A 183 35.33 -16.79 -0.70
C TYR A 183 34.68 -16.63 0.68
N LEU A 184 35.28 -17.21 1.73
CA LEU A 184 34.78 -17.14 3.11
C LEU A 184 35.56 -16.17 4.01
N LYS A 185 36.49 -15.38 3.47
CA LYS A 185 37.12 -14.27 4.20
C LYS A 185 36.22 -13.03 4.11
N VAL A 186 35.37 -12.87 5.12
CA VAL A 186 34.88 -11.57 5.57
C VAL A 186 35.84 -11.04 6.63
#